data_AF-A0A8T7FPA8-F1
#
_entry.id   AF-A0A8T7FPA8-F1
#
_cell.length_a   1.000
_cell.length_b   1.000
_cell.length_c   1.000
_cell.angle_alpha   90.00
_cell.angle_beta   90.00
_cell.angle_gamma   90.00
#
_symmetry.space_group_name_H-M   'P 1'
#
loop_
_entity.id
_entity.type
_entity.pdbx_description
1 polymer ?
#
loop_
_entity_poly.entity_id
_entity_poly.type
_entity_poly.pdbx_seq_one_letter_code
_entity_poly.pdbx_strand_id
1 'polypeptide(L)'
;MKPRSVIMDVSIDEGGCVETSRPTTHEHPVFVEEGMLHYCVPNMPSAVARTATHAFVNSAMPYITEIAALGAEAGPGRFVPGTGGQYA
;
A
#
# COMPACT_ATOMS: atom_id res chain seq x y z
N MET A 1 22.51 1.51 -13.80
CA MET A 1 22.10 2.89 -14.17
C MET A 1 23.29 3.84 -14.03
N LYS A 2 23.14 5.14 -14.34
CA LYS A 2 24.22 6.13 -14.09
C LYS A 2 24.54 6.19 -12.58
N PRO A 3 25.82 6.31 -12.18
CA PRO A 3 26.16 6.51 -10.77
C PRO A 3 25.41 7.72 -10.19
N ARG A 4 25.03 7.63 -8.90
CA ARG A 4 24.25 8.62 -8.14
C ARG A 4 22.80 8.81 -8.60
N SER A 5 22.29 7.90 -9.42
CA SER A 5 20.85 7.81 -9.67
C SER A 5 20.13 7.23 -8.46
N VAL A 6 18.80 7.34 -8.47
CA VAL A 6 17.93 6.87 -7.39
C VAL A 6 16.98 5.81 -7.92
N ILE A 7 16.84 4.72 -7.19
CA ILE A 7 15.79 3.71 -7.37
C ILE A 7 14.86 3.79 -6.16
N MET A 8 13.56 3.79 -6.43
CA MET A 8 12.53 3.74 -5.41
C MET A 8 11.64 2.53 -5.69
N ASP A 9 11.82 1.47 -4.91
CA ASP A 9 11.10 0.21 -5.11
C ASP A 9 9.89 0.17 -4.18
N VAL A 10 8.72 0.56 -4.72
CA VAL A 10 7.45 0.55 -3.97
C VAL A 10 6.92 -0.86 -3.79
N SER A 11 7.32 -1.81 -4.64
CA SER A 11 6.91 -3.21 -4.53
C SER A 11 7.67 -3.97 -3.43
N ILE A 12 8.50 -3.28 -2.64
CA ILE A 12 9.27 -3.88 -1.56
C ILE A 12 8.41 -4.56 -0.50
N ASP A 13 7.16 -4.11 -0.32
CA ASP A 13 6.18 -4.76 0.56
C ASP A 13 5.94 -6.24 0.20
N GLU A 14 6.18 -6.62 -1.07
CA GLU A 14 6.02 -7.98 -1.61
C GLU A 14 7.36 -8.60 -2.05
N GLY A 15 8.49 -8.07 -1.55
CA GLY A 15 9.84 -8.57 -1.83
C GLY A 15 10.65 -7.78 -2.85
N GLY A 16 10.04 -6.83 -3.58
CA GLY A 16 10.73 -5.96 -4.53
C GLY A 16 10.81 -6.50 -5.96
N CYS A 17 11.00 -5.59 -6.92
CA CYS A 17 11.06 -5.90 -8.35
C CYS A 17 12.45 -5.68 -8.96
N VAL A 18 13.37 -5.10 -8.18
CA VAL A 18 14.76 -4.88 -8.55
C VAL A 18 15.64 -5.83 -7.74
N GLU A 19 16.55 -6.55 -8.41
CA GLU A 19 17.41 -7.58 -7.78
C GLU A 19 18.20 -7.06 -6.57
N THR A 20 18.69 -5.82 -6.63
CA THR A 20 19.46 -5.19 -5.55
C THR A 20 18.60 -4.54 -4.45
N SER A 21 17.26 -4.59 -4.57
CA SER A 21 16.36 -4.09 -3.54
C SER A 21 16.40 -4.97 -2.29
N ARG A 22 16.36 -4.32 -1.12
CA ARG A 22 16.13 -4.96 0.17
C ARG A 22 15.39 -3.99 1.10
N PRO A 23 14.52 -4.47 1.99
CA PRO A 23 13.73 -3.59 2.85
C PRO A 23 14.61 -2.66 3.69
N THR A 24 14.20 -1.40 3.78
CA THR A 24 14.75 -0.38 4.67
C THR A 24 13.73 0.05 5.71
N THR A 25 14.08 0.97 6.61
CA THR A 25 13.16 1.49 7.64
C THR A 25 13.01 3.00 7.51
N HIS A 26 11.99 3.59 8.12
CA HIS A 26 11.85 5.05 8.14
C HIS A 26 13.04 5.77 8.80
N GLU A 27 13.70 5.15 9.77
CA GLU A 27 14.90 5.69 10.44
C GLU A 27 16.15 5.59 9.56
N HIS A 28 16.23 4.54 8.74
CA HIS A 28 17.34 4.27 7.83
C HIS A 28 16.82 4.02 6.42
N PRO A 29 16.31 5.06 5.71
CA PRO A 29 15.46 4.86 4.54
C PRO A 29 16.20 4.47 3.27
N VAL A 30 17.52 4.70 3.22
CA VAL A 30 18.31 4.55 2.01
C VAL A 30 19.61 3.78 2.22
N PHE A 31 20.06 3.12 1.16
CA PHE A 31 21.41 2.56 1.05
C PHE A 31 21.94 2.75 -0.38
N VAL A 32 23.23 2.52 -0.58
CA VAL A 32 23.84 2.57 -1.91
C VAL A 32 24.28 1.17 -2.30
N GLU A 33 23.86 0.71 -3.47
CA GLU A 33 24.27 -0.55 -4.10
C GLU A 33 24.59 -0.27 -5.57
N GLU A 34 25.69 -0.82 -6.08
CA GLU A 34 26.17 -0.53 -7.45
C GLU A 34 26.29 0.97 -7.81
N GLY A 35 26.52 1.83 -6.82
CA GLY A 35 26.59 3.28 -7.00
C GLY A 35 25.24 3.96 -7.23
N MET A 36 24.12 3.26 -6.98
CA MET A 36 22.75 3.76 -7.06
C MET A 36 22.17 3.88 -5.65
N LEU A 37 21.44 4.96 -5.36
CA LEU A 37 20.77 5.14 -4.06
C LEU A 37 19.41 4.42 -4.12
N HIS A 38 19.22 3.45 -3.23
CA HIS A 38 17.97 2.71 -3.11
C HIS A 38 17.12 3.27 -1.99
N TYR A 39 15.84 3.53 -2.26
CA TYR A 39 14.80 3.75 -1.26
C TYR A 39 13.80 2.60 -1.34
N CYS A 40 13.74 1.81 -0.27
CA CYS A 40 12.99 0.55 -0.22
C CYS A 40 12.23 0.44 1.12
N VAL A 41 11.63 1.55 1.57
CA VAL A 41 10.88 1.56 2.84
C VAL A 41 9.49 0.95 2.61
N PRO A 42 9.13 -0.13 3.31
CA PRO A 42 7.79 -0.71 3.25
C PRO A 42 6.77 0.21 3.94
N ASN A 43 5.49 0.00 3.69
CA ASN A 43 4.40 0.75 4.35
C ASN A 43 4.61 2.28 4.30
N MET A 44 5.00 2.80 3.13
CA MET A 44 5.19 4.23 2.91
C MET A 44 4.00 5.13 3.33
N PRO A 45 2.71 4.70 3.20
CA PRO A 45 1.58 5.54 3.61
C PRO A 45 1.61 5.96 5.07
N SER A 46 2.33 5.21 5.93
CA SER A 46 2.48 5.54 7.36
C SER A 46 3.11 6.92 7.61
N ALA A 47 3.95 7.41 6.69
CA ALA A 47 4.54 8.76 6.76
C ALA A 47 3.48 9.89 6.69
N VAL A 48 2.29 9.58 6.16
CA VAL A 48 1.15 10.49 6.03
C VAL A 48 -0.12 9.88 6.62
N ALA A 49 0.00 9.32 7.82
CA ALA A 49 -1.02 8.49 8.47
C ALA A 49 -2.45 9.06 8.43
N ARG A 50 -2.65 10.37 8.65
CA ARG A 50 -3.98 10.99 8.61
C ARG A 50 -4.62 10.89 7.21
N THR A 51 -3.86 11.23 6.18
CA THR A 51 -4.31 11.16 4.79
C THR A 51 -4.52 9.71 4.34
N ALA A 52 -3.57 8.83 4.67
CA ALA A 52 -3.67 7.40 4.37
C ALA A 52 -4.90 6.76 5.03
N THR A 53 -5.19 7.11 6.29
CA THR A 53 -6.39 6.64 7.00
C THR A 53 -7.66 7.07 6.28
N HIS A 54 -7.78 8.35 5.92
CA HIS A 54 -8.95 8.83 5.18
C HIS A 54 -9.10 8.10 3.83
N ALA A 55 -8.02 7.92 3.07
CA ALA A 55 -8.06 7.23 1.79
C ALA A 55 -8.47 5.75 1.94
N PHE A 56 -7.84 5.02 2.85
CA PHE A 56 -8.13 3.62 3.12
C PHE A 56 -9.58 3.44 3.60
N VAL A 57 -10.00 4.22 4.60
CA VAL A 57 -11.35 4.09 5.19
C VAL A 57 -12.42 4.45 4.16
N ASN A 58 -12.23 5.45 3.31
CA ASN A 58 -13.21 5.78 2.27
C ASN A 58 -13.43 4.62 1.28
N SER A 59 -12.39 3.84 0.98
CA SER A 59 -12.50 2.65 0.13
C SER A 59 -13.00 1.41 0.89
N ALA A 60 -12.60 1.24 2.15
CA ALA A 60 -12.92 0.06 2.96
C ALA A 60 -14.31 0.12 3.61
N MET A 61 -14.84 1.32 3.89
CA MET A 61 -16.07 1.53 4.66
C MET A 61 -17.27 0.70 4.15
N PRO A 62 -17.54 0.61 2.84
CA PRO A 62 -18.67 -0.17 2.35
C PRO A 62 -18.59 -1.65 2.75
N TYR A 63 -17.39 -2.25 2.63
CA TYR A 63 -17.14 -3.63 3.04
C TYR A 63 -17.25 -3.80 4.57
N ILE A 64 -16.72 -2.84 5.34
CA ILE A 64 -16.81 -2.85 6.80
C ILE A 64 -18.29 -2.84 7.23
N THR A 65 -19.13 -2.02 6.60
CA THR A 65 -20.57 -1.95 6.92
C THR A 65 -21.33 -3.21 6.51
N GLU A 66 -21.00 -3.81 5.36
CA GLU A 66 -21.61 -5.06 4.90
C GLU A 66 -21.32 -6.20 5.87
N ILE A 67 -20.05 -6.37 6.26
CA ILE A 67 -19.62 -7.38 7.24
C ILE A 67 -20.29 -7.14 8.60
N ALA A 68 -20.40 -5.87 9.04
CA ALA A 68 -21.04 -5.54 10.31
C ALA A 68 -22.53 -5.92 10.35
N ALA A 69 -23.24 -5.84 9.21
CA ALA A 69 -24.66 -6.15 9.11
C ALA A 69 -24.93 -7.65 8.89
N LEU A 70 -24.09 -8.34 8.12
CA LEU A 70 -24.35 -9.69 7.62
C LEU A 70 -23.47 -10.77 8.30
N GLY A 71 -22.46 -10.37 9.06
CA GLY A 71 -21.45 -11.27 9.62
C GLY A 71 -20.33 -11.58 8.61
N ALA A 72 -19.21 -12.10 9.12
CA ALA A 72 -17.98 -12.31 8.34
C ALA A 72 -18.09 -13.38 7.25
N GLU A 73 -19.09 -14.27 7.33
CA GLU A 73 -19.30 -15.33 6.33
C GLU A 73 -20.08 -14.86 5.10
N ALA A 74 -20.76 -13.70 5.18
CA ALA A 74 -21.31 -13.04 4.02
C ALA A 74 -20.14 -12.48 3.19
N GLY A 75 -19.62 -13.29 2.27
CA GLY A 75 -18.46 -12.94 1.46
C GLY A 75 -18.65 -11.63 0.70
N PRO A 76 -17.54 -10.93 0.35
CA PRO A 76 -17.60 -9.63 -0.32
C PRO A 76 -18.18 -9.83 -1.73
N GLY A 77 -19.44 -9.44 -1.94
CA GLY A 77 -20.13 -9.75 -3.19
C GLY A 77 -21.23 -8.79 -3.60
N ARG A 78 -21.66 -7.85 -2.75
CA ARG A 78 -22.79 -6.97 -3.06
C ARG A 78 -22.42 -5.51 -3.30
N PHE A 79 -21.23 -5.07 -2.90
CA PHE A 79 -20.78 -3.70 -3.16
C PHE A 79 -19.97 -3.58 -4.45
N VAL A 80 -20.53 -2.89 -5.46
CA VAL A 80 -19.84 -2.48 -6.69
C VAL A 80 -19.63 -0.96 -6.67
N PRO A 81 -18.39 -0.46 -6.58
CA PRO A 81 -18.13 0.98 -6.61
C PRO A 81 -18.61 1.62 -7.92
N GLY A 82 -19.38 2.71 -7.84
CA GLY A 82 -19.82 3.49 -9.00
C GLY A 82 -21.19 3.14 -9.59
N THR A 83 -21.90 2.12 -9.09
CA THR A 83 -23.25 1.74 -9.57
C THR A 83 -24.41 2.29 -8.76
N GLY A 84 -24.18 3.20 -7.79
CA GLY A 84 -25.26 3.73 -6.95
C GLY A 84 -25.96 2.62 -6.14
N GLY A 85 -25.17 1.65 -5.67
CA GLY A 85 -25.61 0.36 -5.12
C GLY A 85 -26.89 0.41 -4.30
N GLN A 86 -27.99 0.00 -4.94
CA GLN A 86 -29.16 -0.52 -4.26
C GLN A 86 -28.82 -1.92 -3.79
N TYR A 87 -29.01 -2.13 -2.49
CA TYR A 87 -29.09 -3.43 -1.87
C TYR A 87 -30.13 -4.26 -2.64
N ALA A 88 -29.70 -5.35 -3.28
CA ALA A 88 -30.60 -6.42 -3.70
C ALA A 88 -31.12 -7.20 -2.49
#